data_AF-A0A8D8JUB2-F1
#
_entry.id   AF-A0A8D8JUB2-F1
#
_cell.length_a   1.000
_cell.length_b   1.000
_cell.length_c   1.000
_cell.angle_alpha   90.00
_cell.angle_beta   90.00
_cell.angle_gamma   90.00
#
_symmetry.space_group_name_H-M   'P 1'
#
loop_
_entity.id
_entity.type
_entity.pdbx_description
1 polymer ?
#
loop_
_entity_poly.entity_id
_entity_poly.type
_entity_poly.pdbx_seq_one_letter_code
_entity_poly.pdbx_strand_id
1 'polypeptide(L)'
;RYENFELTKSNGERVPMEQSERLMEAMWTILGTHKNELSHYRGSLGSFVLEKFRSFLESPEYGDIDHDTAYQFLEFFHKFENSIESSDSWFDTSGPGYLHYWECDGNPLLNWRDKGYRTIFEILMQRYPLPIAKDAINLEEYTHFNKSVANICWNSGPDQTVSVRCTDNTVYDADHVISTVSLGVLKERYGTLFTPKLP
;
A
#
# COMPACT_ATOMS: atom_id res chain seq x y z
N ARG A 1 9.33 8.61 -16.63
CA ARG A 1 8.84 7.71 -17.70
C ARG A 1 9.99 6.75 -17.97
N TYR A 2 9.82 5.44 -17.79
CA TYR A 2 10.86 4.47 -18.16
C TYR A 2 11.11 4.62 -19.66
N GLU A 3 12.34 4.93 -20.06
CA GLU A 3 12.63 5.39 -21.42
C GLU A 3 12.50 4.28 -22.47
N ASN A 4 12.46 3.00 -22.06
CA ASN A 4 12.11 1.85 -22.90
C ASN A 4 11.43 0.78 -22.05
N PHE A 5 10.29 0.22 -22.50
CA PHE A 5 9.61 -0.89 -21.84
C PHE A 5 9.64 -2.13 -22.76
N GLU A 6 10.60 -3.03 -22.51
CA GLU A 6 10.79 -4.26 -23.28
C GLU A 6 10.25 -5.46 -22.49
N LEU A 7 9.24 -6.13 -23.01
CA LEU A 7 8.71 -7.36 -22.41
C LEU A 7 9.51 -8.58 -22.86
N THR A 8 9.74 -9.50 -21.92
CA THR A 8 10.30 -10.81 -22.21
C THR A 8 9.32 -11.87 -21.69
N LYS A 9 8.93 -12.80 -22.55
CA LYS A 9 8.06 -13.92 -22.20
C LYS A 9 8.77 -14.86 -21.22
N SER A 10 7.98 -15.68 -20.52
CA SER A 10 8.48 -16.68 -19.57
C SER A 10 9.44 -17.72 -20.18
N ASN A 11 9.37 -17.93 -21.49
CA ASN A 11 10.28 -18.81 -22.25
C ASN A 11 11.60 -18.11 -22.68
N GLY A 12 11.78 -16.82 -22.34
CA GLY A 12 12.94 -16.01 -22.70
C GLY A 12 12.86 -15.32 -24.07
N GLU A 13 11.78 -15.52 -24.83
CA GLU A 13 11.54 -14.82 -26.09
C GLU A 13 11.22 -13.34 -25.82
N ARG A 14 11.85 -12.45 -26.59
CA ARG A 14 11.56 -11.01 -26.52
C ARG A 14 10.29 -10.70 -27.30
N VAL A 15 9.40 -9.94 -26.69
CA VAL A 15 8.25 -9.37 -27.39
C VAL A 15 8.73 -8.15 -28.18
N PRO A 16 8.31 -7.94 -29.44
CA PRO A 16 8.62 -6.73 -30.18
C PRO A 16 8.34 -5.46 -29.35
N MET A 17 9.24 -4.49 -29.39
CA MET A 17 9.15 -3.27 -28.58
C MET A 17 7.83 -2.52 -28.81
N GLU A 18 7.42 -2.40 -30.07
CA GLU A 18 6.14 -1.76 -30.45
C GLU A 18 4.92 -2.49 -29.87
N GLN A 19 4.96 -3.81 -29.74
CA GLN A 19 3.89 -4.57 -29.06
C GLN A 19 3.93 -4.34 -27.54
N SER A 20 5.13 -4.33 -26.96
CA SER A 20 5.31 -4.09 -25.52
C SER A 20 4.82 -2.71 -25.10
N GLU A 21 5.12 -1.69 -25.89
CA GLU A 21 4.69 -0.31 -25.65
C GLU A 21 3.18 -0.16 -25.82
N ARG A 22 2.59 -0.71 -26.89
CA ARG A 22 1.12 -0.69 -27.09
C ARG A 22 0.36 -1.35 -25.95
N LEU A 23 0.81 -2.52 -25.49
CA LEU A 23 0.19 -3.23 -24.37
C LEU A 23 0.24 -2.39 -23.08
N MET A 24 1.37 -1.75 -22.81
CA MET A 24 1.52 -0.90 -21.63
C MET A 24 0.69 0.40 -21.74
N GLU A 25 0.63 1.00 -22.92
CA GLU A 25 -0.20 2.17 -23.19
C GLU A 25 -1.69 1.86 -23.07
N ALA A 26 -2.14 0.67 -23.47
CA ALA A 26 -3.50 0.21 -23.24
C ALA A 26 -3.85 0.24 -21.74
N MET A 27 -2.98 -0.29 -20.88
CA MET A 27 -3.20 -0.29 -19.43
C MET A 27 -3.25 1.12 -18.84
N TRP A 28 -2.34 2.01 -19.26
CA TRP A 28 -2.38 3.41 -18.89
C TRP A 28 -3.62 4.14 -19.36
N THR A 29 -4.16 3.76 -20.53
CA THR A 29 -5.40 4.33 -21.04
C THR A 29 -6.60 3.83 -20.24
N ILE A 30 -6.62 2.56 -19.84
CA ILE A 30 -7.66 1.98 -18.97
C ILE A 30 -7.67 2.69 -17.61
N LEU A 31 -6.52 2.81 -16.95
CA LEU A 31 -6.43 3.38 -15.60
C LEU A 31 -6.44 4.93 -15.59
N GLY A 32 -5.98 5.56 -16.67
CA GLY A 32 -5.84 7.00 -16.80
C GLY A 32 -7.06 7.70 -17.40
N THR A 33 -7.50 7.24 -18.57
CA THR A 33 -8.55 7.91 -19.35
C THR A 33 -9.95 7.49 -18.91
N HIS A 34 -10.13 6.25 -18.42
CA HIS A 34 -11.44 5.75 -17.99
C HIS A 34 -11.74 5.97 -16.50
N LYS A 35 -11.04 6.89 -15.82
CA LYS A 35 -11.24 7.18 -14.39
C LYS A 35 -12.68 7.49 -14.02
N ASN A 36 -13.40 8.22 -14.88
CA ASN A 36 -14.81 8.55 -14.62
C ASN A 36 -15.73 7.30 -14.71
N GLU A 37 -15.40 6.35 -15.57
CA GLU A 37 -16.15 5.09 -15.63
C GLU A 37 -15.81 4.22 -14.42
N LEU A 38 -14.51 4.13 -14.08
CA LEU A 38 -14.02 3.39 -12.94
C LEU A 38 -14.59 3.89 -11.61
N SER A 39 -14.78 5.21 -11.44
CA SER A 39 -15.37 5.79 -10.22
C SER A 39 -16.83 5.39 -9.98
N HIS A 40 -17.54 4.95 -11.01
CA HIS A 40 -18.93 4.47 -10.92
C HIS A 40 -19.03 2.95 -11.06
N TYR A 41 -17.90 2.25 -11.25
CA TYR A 41 -17.87 0.82 -11.47
C TYR A 41 -18.29 0.05 -10.20
N ARG A 42 -19.18 -0.93 -10.36
CA ARG A 42 -19.64 -1.79 -9.26
C ARG A 42 -18.94 -3.13 -9.29
N GLY A 43 -17.65 -3.12 -8.97
CA GLY A 43 -16.82 -4.31 -8.96
C GLY A 43 -15.38 -4.01 -8.54
N SER A 44 -14.53 -5.01 -8.72
CA SER A 44 -13.10 -4.90 -8.45
C SER A 44 -12.36 -4.15 -9.57
N LEU A 45 -11.18 -3.62 -9.26
CA LEU A 45 -10.25 -3.08 -10.24
C LEU A 45 -9.92 -4.12 -11.31
N GLY A 46 -9.62 -5.35 -10.89
CA GLY A 46 -9.31 -6.45 -11.81
C GLY A 46 -10.43 -6.76 -12.79
N SER A 47 -11.69 -6.78 -12.35
CA SER A 47 -12.84 -6.99 -13.24
C SER A 47 -12.95 -5.89 -14.31
N PHE A 48 -12.76 -4.63 -13.91
CA PHE A 48 -12.77 -3.49 -14.82
C PHE A 48 -11.65 -3.56 -15.85
N VAL A 49 -10.41 -3.81 -15.40
CA VAL A 49 -9.24 -3.93 -16.28
C VAL A 49 -9.39 -5.07 -17.27
N LEU A 50 -9.84 -6.24 -16.82
CA LEU A 50 -10.07 -7.39 -17.70
C LEU A 50 -11.11 -7.09 -18.79
N GLU A 51 -12.22 -6.46 -18.42
CA GLU A 51 -13.28 -6.10 -19.37
C GLU A 51 -12.74 -5.18 -20.46
N LYS A 52 -12.07 -4.09 -20.08
CA LYS A 52 -11.52 -3.13 -21.04
C LYS A 52 -10.40 -3.71 -21.87
N PHE A 53 -9.46 -4.43 -21.24
CA PHE A 53 -8.32 -5.00 -21.95
C PHE A 53 -8.76 -5.99 -23.03
N ARG A 54 -9.80 -6.80 -22.78
CA ARG A 54 -10.40 -7.66 -23.81
C ARG A 54 -10.91 -6.86 -25.00
N SER A 55 -11.60 -5.74 -24.78
CA SER A 55 -12.06 -4.87 -25.89
C SER A 55 -10.92 -4.29 -26.71
N PHE A 56 -9.76 -4.00 -26.10
CA PHE A 56 -8.56 -3.58 -26.85
C PHE A 56 -8.03 -4.70 -27.74
N LEU A 57 -7.92 -5.94 -27.22
CA LEU A 57 -7.43 -7.09 -27.98
C LEU A 57 -8.33 -7.49 -29.15
N GLU A 58 -9.63 -7.17 -29.10
CA GLU A 58 -10.58 -7.39 -30.20
C GLU A 58 -10.44 -6.35 -31.33
N SER A 59 -9.72 -5.25 -31.09
CA SER A 59 -9.54 -4.20 -32.10
C SER A 59 -8.46 -4.57 -33.13
N PRO A 60 -8.57 -4.09 -34.39
CA PRO A 60 -7.59 -4.40 -35.43
C PRO A 60 -6.15 -3.97 -35.11
N GLU A 61 -5.99 -2.95 -34.27
CA GLU A 61 -4.71 -2.40 -33.83
C GLU A 61 -3.89 -3.41 -33.00
N TYR A 62 -4.54 -4.37 -32.35
CA TYR A 62 -3.89 -5.39 -31.50
C TYR A 62 -3.88 -6.77 -32.18
N GLY A 63 -4.31 -6.86 -33.44
CA GLY A 63 -4.45 -8.13 -34.16
C GLY A 63 -3.14 -8.87 -34.44
N ASP A 64 -1.99 -8.21 -34.28
CA ASP A 64 -0.65 -8.80 -34.39
C ASP A 64 -0.10 -9.36 -33.05
N ILE A 65 -0.85 -9.20 -31.95
CA ILE A 65 -0.49 -9.72 -30.63
C ILE A 65 -1.26 -11.03 -30.40
N ASP A 66 -0.52 -12.11 -30.23
CA ASP A 66 -1.12 -13.41 -29.93
C ASP A 66 -1.65 -13.50 -28.49
N HIS A 67 -2.59 -14.42 -28.28
CA HIS A 67 -3.28 -14.59 -26.99
C HIS A 67 -2.32 -14.96 -25.84
N ASP A 68 -1.26 -15.73 -26.11
CA ASP A 68 -0.30 -16.13 -25.08
C ASP A 68 0.52 -14.92 -24.61
N THR A 69 0.99 -14.11 -25.55
CA THR A 69 1.69 -12.84 -25.25
C THR A 69 0.80 -11.89 -24.44
N ALA A 70 -0.46 -11.70 -24.87
CA ALA A 70 -1.41 -10.83 -24.16
C ALA A 70 -1.70 -11.32 -22.73
N TYR A 71 -1.86 -12.64 -22.54
CA TYR A 71 -2.09 -13.24 -21.22
C TYR A 71 -0.88 -13.08 -20.30
N GLN A 72 0.34 -13.36 -20.79
CA GLN A 72 1.57 -13.18 -20.00
C GLN A 72 1.79 -11.71 -19.60
N PHE A 73 1.48 -10.77 -20.50
CA PHE A 73 1.50 -9.35 -20.18
C PHE A 73 0.48 -8.99 -19.08
N LEU A 74 -0.75 -9.49 -19.19
CA LEU A 74 -1.80 -9.24 -18.21
C LEU A 74 -1.42 -9.76 -16.82
N GLU A 75 -0.83 -10.95 -16.74
CA GLU A 75 -0.30 -11.53 -15.50
C GLU A 75 0.86 -10.71 -14.91
N PHE A 76 1.76 -10.20 -15.76
CA PHE A 76 2.79 -9.26 -15.33
C PHE A 76 2.16 -7.99 -14.76
N PHE A 77 1.19 -7.40 -15.48
CA PHE A 77 0.61 -6.12 -15.11
C PHE A 77 -0.22 -6.24 -13.82
N HIS A 78 -0.95 -7.35 -13.64
CA HIS A 78 -1.63 -7.67 -12.38
C HIS A 78 -0.67 -7.64 -11.18
N LYS A 79 0.51 -8.27 -11.31
CA LYS A 79 1.54 -8.27 -10.25
C LYS A 79 2.16 -6.90 -10.04
N PHE A 80 2.43 -6.19 -11.14
CA PHE A 80 2.96 -4.83 -11.11
C PHE A 80 2.02 -3.90 -10.34
N GLU A 81 0.73 -3.90 -10.67
CA GLU A 81 -0.26 -3.02 -10.03
C GLU A 81 -0.47 -3.38 -8.56
N ASN A 82 -0.55 -4.67 -8.22
CA ASN A 82 -0.65 -5.12 -6.83
C ASN A 82 0.57 -4.73 -5.98
N SER A 83 1.75 -4.56 -6.59
CA SER A 83 2.94 -4.07 -5.87
C SER A 83 2.80 -2.61 -5.42
N ILE A 84 1.90 -1.86 -6.08
CA ILE A 84 1.56 -0.47 -5.74
C ILE A 84 0.40 -0.46 -4.75
N GLU A 85 -0.69 -1.15 -5.09
CA GLU A 85 -1.92 -1.21 -4.28
C GLU A 85 -1.75 -1.98 -2.96
N SER A 86 -0.67 -2.75 -2.82
CA SER A 86 -0.40 -3.61 -1.65
C SER A 86 -1.54 -4.61 -1.38
N SER A 87 -2.06 -5.22 -2.45
CA SER A 87 -3.08 -6.26 -2.41
C SER A 87 -2.54 -7.60 -2.92
N ASP A 88 -3.14 -8.72 -2.50
CA ASP A 88 -2.78 -10.05 -3.01
C ASP A 88 -3.33 -10.25 -4.43
N SER A 89 -4.49 -9.64 -4.72
CA SER A 89 -5.09 -9.59 -6.03
C SER A 89 -5.80 -8.26 -6.29
N TRP A 90 -5.74 -7.77 -7.52
CA TRP A 90 -6.54 -6.63 -7.96
C TRP A 90 -8.05 -6.91 -7.97
N PHE A 91 -8.46 -8.17 -7.77
CA PHE A 91 -9.86 -8.55 -7.58
C PHE A 91 -10.36 -8.24 -6.16
N ASP A 92 -9.44 -8.04 -5.21
CA ASP A 92 -9.73 -7.58 -3.84
C ASP A 92 -9.70 -6.04 -3.74
N THR A 93 -9.11 -5.36 -4.73
CA THR A 93 -9.09 -3.91 -4.83
C THR A 93 -10.42 -3.39 -5.39
N SER A 94 -11.06 -2.45 -4.70
CA SER A 94 -12.29 -1.79 -5.17
C SER A 94 -12.00 -0.93 -6.39
N GLY A 95 -12.82 -1.03 -7.45
CA GLY A 95 -12.69 -0.20 -8.65
C GLY A 95 -12.71 1.31 -8.33
N PRO A 96 -13.78 1.83 -7.72
CA PRO A 96 -13.81 3.24 -7.29
C PRO A 96 -12.77 3.56 -6.21
N GLY A 97 -12.50 2.61 -5.31
CA GLY A 97 -11.56 2.80 -4.19
C GLY A 97 -10.12 3.05 -4.64
N TYR A 98 -9.72 2.48 -5.78
CA TYR A 98 -8.45 2.73 -6.44
C TYR A 98 -8.18 4.23 -6.68
N LEU A 99 -9.23 5.02 -6.91
CA LEU A 99 -9.13 6.44 -7.21
C LEU A 99 -9.04 7.34 -5.97
N HIS A 100 -9.16 6.76 -4.77
CA HIS A 100 -9.15 7.55 -3.53
C HIS A 100 -7.75 7.98 -3.11
N TYR A 101 -6.70 7.28 -3.57
CA TYR A 101 -5.34 7.66 -3.23
C TYR A 101 -4.99 8.99 -3.89
N TRP A 102 -4.50 9.93 -3.08
CA TRP A 102 -4.00 11.21 -3.56
C TRP A 102 -2.47 11.13 -3.69
N GLU A 103 -1.99 11.11 -4.93
CA GLU A 103 -0.56 11.12 -5.20
C GLU A 103 0.04 12.48 -4.85
N CYS A 104 1.14 12.46 -4.10
CA CYS A 104 1.90 13.67 -3.77
C CYS A 104 2.73 14.12 -4.97
N ASP A 105 2.88 15.44 -5.14
CA ASP A 105 3.75 16.01 -6.17
C ASP A 105 5.21 15.53 -6.03
N GLY A 106 5.92 15.47 -7.16
CA GLY A 106 7.34 15.14 -7.21
C GLY A 106 7.62 13.77 -7.85
N ASN A 107 8.80 13.21 -7.56
CA ASN A 107 9.19 11.89 -8.08
C ASN A 107 9.12 10.84 -6.96
N PRO A 108 8.16 9.88 -7.01
CA PRO A 108 7.99 8.87 -5.97
C PRO A 108 9.14 7.85 -5.90
N LEU A 109 9.99 7.79 -6.94
CA LEU A 109 11.12 6.86 -7.02
C LEU A 109 12.44 7.47 -6.52
N LEU A 110 12.39 8.64 -5.87
CA LEU A 110 13.55 9.21 -5.19
C LEU A 110 13.96 8.33 -4.02
N ASN A 111 15.15 7.73 -4.11
CA ASN A 111 15.76 7.01 -3.01
C ASN A 111 16.76 7.89 -2.25
N TRP A 112 17.05 7.51 -1.02
CA TRP A 112 17.97 8.21 -0.12
C TRP A 112 19.44 7.78 -0.30
N ARG A 113 19.79 7.22 -1.48
CA ARG A 113 21.12 6.70 -1.82
C ARG A 113 21.67 5.73 -0.78
N ASP A 114 22.67 6.16 -0.02
CA ASP A 114 23.35 5.40 1.03
C ASP A 114 22.67 5.52 2.41
N LYS A 115 21.55 6.26 2.48
CA LYS A 115 20.71 6.42 3.68
C LYS A 115 19.37 5.71 3.52
N GLY A 116 18.66 5.54 4.63
CA GLY A 116 17.32 4.97 4.67
C GLY A 116 16.39 5.75 5.60
N TYR A 117 15.13 5.32 5.73
CA TYR A 117 14.12 6.01 6.55
C TYR A 117 14.52 6.20 8.02
N ARG A 118 15.44 5.37 8.54
CA ARG A 118 16.06 5.57 9.85
C ARG A 118 16.65 6.96 10.02
N THR A 119 17.25 7.53 8.98
CA THR A 119 17.85 8.87 9.04
C THR A 119 16.80 9.96 9.30
N ILE A 120 15.56 9.80 8.84
CA ILE A 120 14.47 10.73 9.16
C ILE A 120 14.20 10.72 10.67
N PHE A 121 14.11 9.53 11.28
CA PHE A 121 13.95 9.42 12.73
C PHE A 121 15.13 10.03 13.48
N GLU A 122 16.37 9.81 13.02
CA GLU A 122 17.56 10.41 13.62
C GLU A 122 17.54 11.94 13.55
N ILE A 123 17.05 12.52 12.45
CA ILE A 123 16.84 13.98 12.33
C ILE A 123 15.76 14.46 13.31
N LEU A 124 14.59 13.80 13.35
CA LEU A 124 13.48 14.17 14.24
C LEU A 124 13.87 14.07 15.72
N MET A 125 14.72 13.10 16.08
CA MET A 125 15.26 12.94 17.44
C MET A 125 16.44 13.88 17.74
N GLN A 126 16.86 14.74 16.81
CA GLN A 126 18.03 15.62 16.93
C GLN A 126 19.35 14.86 17.15
N ARG A 127 19.47 13.65 16.58
CA ARG A 127 20.65 12.77 16.65
C ARG A 127 21.47 12.75 15.36
N TYR A 128 21.07 13.55 14.37
CA TYR A 128 21.77 13.73 13.11
C TYR A 128 22.16 15.21 12.91
N PRO A 129 23.37 15.53 12.42
CA PRO A 129 24.47 14.61 12.08
C PRO A 129 25.30 14.17 13.29
N LEU A 130 25.05 14.71 14.48
CA LEU A 130 25.79 14.41 15.70
C LEU A 130 24.95 13.48 16.61
N PRO A 131 25.40 12.24 16.89
CA PRO A 131 24.62 11.26 17.65
C PRO A 131 24.37 11.64 19.12
N ILE A 132 25.17 12.55 19.65
CA ILE A 132 25.20 12.96 21.06
C ILE A 132 24.98 14.48 21.11
N ALA A 133 23.78 14.92 20.74
CA ALA A 133 23.34 16.27 21.05
C ALA A 133 22.84 16.31 22.50
N LYS A 134 23.17 17.37 23.24
CA LYS A 134 22.67 17.58 24.61
C LYS A 134 21.14 17.61 24.66
N ASP A 135 20.51 18.04 23.56
CA ASP A 135 19.06 18.18 23.41
C ASP A 135 18.44 17.02 22.60
N ALA A 136 19.18 15.91 22.41
CA ALA A 136 18.66 14.74 21.72
C ALA A 136 17.47 14.12 22.47
N ILE A 137 16.43 13.77 21.72
CA ILE A 137 15.25 13.10 22.27
C ILE A 137 15.55 11.60 22.38
N ASN A 138 15.63 11.10 23.61
CA ASN A 138 15.86 9.68 23.89
C ASN A 138 14.53 8.93 23.95
N LEU A 139 14.03 8.45 22.81
CA LEU A 139 12.78 7.68 22.74
C LEU A 139 12.90 6.33 23.45
N GLU A 140 14.10 5.77 23.53
CA GLU A 140 14.36 4.46 24.11
C GLU A 140 14.02 4.40 25.61
N GLU A 141 14.13 5.53 26.33
CA GLU A 141 13.69 5.63 27.74
C GLU A 141 12.17 5.55 27.91
N TYR A 142 11.42 5.95 26.88
CA TYR A 142 9.95 5.95 26.88
C TYR A 142 9.36 4.78 26.07
N THR A 143 10.20 3.94 25.46
CA THR A 143 9.78 2.83 24.62
C THR A 143 9.94 1.50 25.34
N HIS A 144 8.83 0.86 25.66
CA HIS A 144 8.85 -0.46 26.28
C HIS A 144 8.77 -1.57 25.22
N PHE A 145 9.91 -2.15 24.89
CA PHE A 145 9.97 -3.33 24.02
C PHE A 145 9.45 -4.58 24.72
N ASN A 146 9.04 -5.59 23.95
CA ASN A 146 8.43 -6.84 24.43
C ASN A 146 7.17 -6.63 25.29
N LYS A 147 6.53 -5.45 25.17
CA LYS A 147 5.23 -5.14 25.79
C LYS A 147 4.13 -5.20 24.74
N SER A 148 3.60 -6.40 24.51
CA SER A 148 2.45 -6.57 23.63
C SER A 148 1.16 -6.16 24.34
N VAL A 149 0.43 -5.21 23.78
CA VAL A 149 -0.87 -4.80 24.31
C VAL A 149 -1.90 -5.92 24.11
N ALA A 150 -2.57 -6.30 25.20
CA ALA A 150 -3.64 -7.28 25.23
C ALA A 150 -5.01 -6.64 25.07
N ASN A 151 -5.24 -5.50 25.74
CA ASN A 151 -6.52 -4.79 25.77
C ASN A 151 -6.32 -3.30 26.11
N ILE A 152 -7.14 -2.45 25.52
CA ILE A 152 -7.22 -1.01 25.76
C ILE A 152 -8.62 -0.75 26.33
N CYS A 153 -8.68 -0.51 27.63
CA CYS A 153 -9.91 -0.19 28.33
C CYS A 153 -10.07 1.33 28.43
N TRP A 154 -10.93 1.92 27.61
CA TRP A 154 -11.14 3.36 27.52
C TRP A 154 -12.51 3.78 28.09
N ASN A 155 -12.95 3.08 29.14
CA ASN A 155 -14.27 3.23 29.71
C ASN A 155 -14.46 4.64 30.28
N SER A 156 -15.60 5.27 29.99
CA SER A 156 -15.94 6.65 30.41
C SER A 156 -16.35 6.73 31.89
N GLY A 157 -15.49 6.27 32.80
CA GLY A 157 -15.65 6.47 34.24
C GLY A 157 -15.44 7.94 34.64
N PRO A 158 -15.70 8.30 35.92
CA PRO A 158 -15.58 9.68 36.42
C PRO A 158 -14.19 10.30 36.17
N ASP A 159 -13.15 9.47 36.18
CA ASP A 159 -11.75 9.89 36.05
C ASP A 159 -11.26 9.90 34.59
N GLN A 160 -12.08 9.45 33.63
CA GLN A 160 -11.81 9.37 32.18
C GLN A 160 -10.47 8.72 31.77
N THR A 161 -9.83 7.98 32.67
CA THR A 161 -8.53 7.37 32.43
C THR A 161 -8.65 6.12 31.54
N VAL A 162 -7.75 6.00 30.58
CA VAL A 162 -7.60 4.82 29.72
C VAL A 162 -6.59 3.87 30.35
N SER A 163 -6.96 2.60 30.49
CA SER A 163 -6.10 1.56 31.04
C SER A 163 -5.65 0.59 29.95
N VAL A 164 -4.35 0.50 29.72
CA VAL A 164 -3.72 -0.36 28.71
C VAL A 164 -3.11 -1.58 29.41
N ARG A 165 -3.73 -2.74 29.21
CA ARG A 165 -3.24 -4.02 29.75
C ARG A 165 -2.39 -4.73 28.71
N CYS A 166 -1.19 -5.12 29.10
CA CYS A 166 -0.28 -5.95 28.31
C CYS A 166 -0.52 -7.46 28.55
N THR A 167 0.02 -8.31 27.67
CA THR A 167 -0.11 -9.77 27.74
C THR A 167 0.59 -10.39 28.96
N ASP A 168 1.60 -9.71 29.50
CA ASP A 168 2.29 -10.09 30.74
C ASP A 168 1.57 -9.60 32.01
N ASN A 169 0.33 -9.12 31.87
CA ASN A 169 -0.51 -8.52 32.90
C ASN A 169 0.00 -7.18 33.46
N THR A 170 1.04 -6.58 32.88
CA THR A 170 1.38 -5.19 33.21
C THR A 170 0.29 -4.24 32.71
N VAL A 171 0.05 -3.16 33.46
CA VAL A 171 -0.99 -2.18 33.19
C VAL A 171 -0.38 -0.78 33.18
N TYR A 172 -0.77 0.01 32.19
CA TYR A 172 -0.38 1.40 32.04
C TYR A 172 -1.65 2.24 31.97
N ASP A 173 -1.81 3.18 32.90
CA ASP A 173 -2.92 4.12 32.90
C ASP A 173 -2.49 5.46 32.29
N ALA A 174 -3.34 6.05 31.46
CA ALA A 174 -3.07 7.31 30.77
C ALA A 174 -4.37 8.08 30.51
N ASP A 175 -4.27 9.40 30.38
CA ASP A 175 -5.42 10.25 30.01
C ASP A 175 -5.84 10.01 28.54
N HIS A 176 -4.88 9.71 27.67
CA HIS A 176 -5.08 9.53 26.24
C HIS A 176 -4.23 8.38 25.69
N VAL A 177 -4.76 7.69 24.69
CA VAL A 177 -4.06 6.61 23.96
C VAL A 177 -4.15 6.87 22.47
N ILE A 178 -2.99 6.87 21.80
CA ILE A 178 -2.89 6.86 20.33
C ILE A 178 -2.54 5.43 19.91
N SER A 179 -3.45 4.79 19.17
CA SER A 179 -3.24 3.43 18.66
C SER A 179 -2.74 3.47 17.22
N THR A 180 -1.49 3.06 17.01
CA THR A 180 -0.84 2.94 15.70
C THR A 180 -0.61 1.49 15.28
N VAL A 181 -1.40 0.55 15.82
CA VAL A 181 -1.34 -0.86 15.42
C VAL A 181 -1.62 -1.03 13.94
N SER A 182 -0.97 -2.00 13.29
CA SER A 182 -1.22 -2.26 11.87
C SER A 182 -2.66 -2.70 11.64
N LEU A 183 -3.19 -2.42 10.44
CA LEU A 183 -4.54 -2.84 10.04
C LEU A 183 -4.73 -4.36 10.17
N GLY A 184 -3.69 -5.16 9.88
CA GLY A 184 -3.73 -6.62 10.05
C GLY A 184 -3.98 -7.03 11.50
N VAL A 185 -3.24 -6.45 12.46
CA VAL A 185 -3.45 -6.68 13.90
C VAL A 185 -4.85 -6.25 14.32
N LEU A 186 -5.33 -5.11 13.78
CA LEU A 186 -6.67 -4.64 14.07
C LEU A 186 -7.73 -5.63 13.55
N LYS A 187 -7.67 -6.07 12.30
CA LYS A 187 -8.60 -7.07 11.73
C LYS A 187 -8.63 -8.37 12.52
N GLU A 188 -7.47 -8.83 13.00
CA GLU A 188 -7.37 -10.06 13.79
C GLU A 188 -7.92 -9.88 15.22
N ARG A 189 -7.65 -8.74 15.86
CA ARG A 189 -7.84 -8.58 17.31
C ARG A 189 -8.90 -7.56 17.72
N TYR A 190 -9.54 -6.85 16.80
CA TYR A 190 -10.50 -5.75 17.11
C TYR A 190 -11.59 -6.17 18.13
N GLY A 191 -12.06 -7.42 18.06
CA GLY A 191 -13.08 -7.94 18.95
C GLY A 191 -12.69 -8.03 20.43
N THR A 192 -11.39 -7.99 20.74
CA THR A 192 -10.83 -8.13 22.09
C THR A 192 -9.89 -7.00 22.49
N LEU A 193 -9.31 -6.29 21.51
CA LEU A 193 -8.30 -5.27 21.73
C LEU A 193 -8.87 -4.03 22.42
N PHE A 194 -10.15 -3.71 22.24
CA PHE A 194 -10.78 -2.51 22.81
C PHE A 194 -11.93 -2.86 23.76
N THR A 195 -12.03 -2.12 24.85
CA THR A 195 -13.15 -2.18 25.79
C THR A 195 -13.53 -0.76 26.22
N PRO A 196 -14.71 -0.24 25.86
CA PRO A 196 -15.73 -0.86 25.01
C PRO A 196 -15.23 -1.15 23.58
N LYS A 197 -15.98 -2.00 22.85
CA LYS A 197 -15.65 -2.34 21.45
C LYS A 197 -15.70 -1.08 20.58
N LEU A 198 -14.89 -1.07 19.52
CA LEU A 198 -14.97 -0.03 18.51
C LEU A 198 -16.37 -0.02 17.86
N PRO A 199 -16.89 1.17 17.47
CA PRO A 199 -18.17 1.30 16.75
C PRO A 199 -18.23 0.53 15.44
#